data_AF-A0A0R1GHS1-F1
#
_entry.id   AF-A0A0R1GHS1-F1
#
_cell.length_a   1.000
_cell.length_b   1.000
_cell.length_c   1.000
_cell.angle_alpha   90.00
_cell.angle_beta   90.00
_cell.angle_gamma   90.00
#
_symmetry.space_group_name_H-M   'P 1'
#
loop_
_entity.id
_entity.type
_entity.pdbx_description
1 polymer ?
#
loop_
_entity_poly.entity_id
_entity_poly.type
_entity_poly.pdbx_seq_one_letter_code
_entity_poly.pdbx_strand_id
1 'polypeptide(L)'
;MLESERQRIDEINAAMTRLFEERMQVSAKIAQVKVEHQLSLTNVGREQEVIASQVAQLKDATLAPYLTDFYRDVMLISKQYQAKTIKGLGQTK
;
A
#
# COMPACT_ATOMS: atom_id res chain seq x y z
N MET A 1 25.23 13.40 -18.49
CA MET A 1 23.93 14.08 -18.66
C MET A 1 22.81 13.09 -18.37
N LEU A 2 22.35 13.04 -17.12
CA LEU A 2 21.10 12.41 -16.64
C LEU A 2 20.60 13.12 -15.36
N GLU A 3 21.18 14.28 -15.04
CA GLU A 3 21.09 14.85 -13.70
C GLU A 3 19.73 15.49 -13.46
N SER A 4 19.16 16.13 -14.48
CA SER A 4 17.78 16.62 -14.49
C SER A 4 16.76 15.50 -14.29
N GLU A 5 16.94 14.36 -14.96
CA GLU A 5 16.05 13.21 -14.87
C GLU A 5 16.15 12.54 -13.49
N ARG A 6 17.37 12.43 -12.94
CA ARG A 6 17.60 11.92 -11.58
C ARG A 6 16.99 12.82 -10.53
N GLN A 7 17.19 14.14 -10.63
CA GLN A 7 16.56 15.10 -9.73
C GLN A 7 15.03 14.99 -9.78
N ARG A 8 14.46 14.81 -10.98
CA ARG A 8 13.02 14.60 -11.12
C ARG A 8 12.56 13.29 -10.47
N ILE A 9 13.34 12.21 -10.58
CA ILE A 9 13.06 10.95 -9.89
C ILE A 9 13.13 11.14 -8.37
N ASP A 10 14.10 11.89 -7.86
CA ASP A 10 14.24 12.15 -6.41
C ASP A 10 13.02 12.89 -5.85
N GLU A 11 12.50 13.88 -6.58
CA GLU A 11 11.25 14.58 -6.22
C GLU A 11 10.06 13.62 -6.18
N ILE A 12 9.93 12.74 -7.18
CA ILE A 12 8.87 11.73 -7.25
C ILE A 12 9.00 10.75 -6.08
N ASN A 13 10.21 10.29 -5.77
CA ASN A 13 10.49 9.38 -4.67
C ASN A 13 10.14 10.00 -3.31
N ALA A 14 10.41 11.30 -3.12
CA ALA A 14 10.00 12.02 -1.92
C ALA A 14 8.46 12.03 -1.77
N ALA A 15 7.74 12.29 -2.87
CA ALA A 15 6.28 12.24 -2.86
C ALA A 15 5.74 10.82 -2.61
N MET A 16 6.35 9.79 -3.22
CA MET A 16 5.99 8.39 -2.98
C MET A 16 6.20 7.97 -1.53
N THR A 17 7.33 8.38 -0.92
CA THR A 17 7.62 8.10 0.49
C THR A 17 6.57 8.70 1.40
N ARG A 18 6.24 9.98 1.21
CA ARG A 18 5.19 10.65 1.99
C ARG A 18 3.84 9.93 1.88
N LEU A 19 3.42 9.60 0.66
CA LEU A 19 2.15 8.89 0.43
C LEU A 19 2.16 7.48 1.01
N PHE A 20 3.31 6.79 0.96
CA PHE A 20 3.47 5.49 1.57
C PHE A 20 3.31 5.55 3.09
N GLU A 21 3.92 6.52 3.77
CA GLU A 21 3.77 6.72 5.22
C GLU A 21 2.31 6.98 5.61
N GLU A 22 1.63 7.90 4.90
CA GLU A 22 0.19 8.17 5.10
C GLU A 22 -0.63 6.89 4.94
N ARG A 23 -0.36 6.10 3.90
CA ARG A 23 -1.05 4.82 3.64
C ARG A 23 -0.79 3.79 4.74
N MET A 24 0.41 3.73 5.32
CA MET A 24 0.73 2.84 6.44
C MET A 24 0.01 3.24 7.72
N GLN A 25 -0.10 4.54 8.01
CA GLN A 25 -0.89 5.03 9.15
C GLN A 25 -2.36 4.62 9.05
N VAL A 26 -2.96 4.77 7.86
CA VAL A 26 -4.33 4.27 7.58
C VAL A 26 -4.39 2.75 7.74
N SER A 27 -3.37 2.02 7.28
CA SER A 27 -3.31 0.57 7.41
C SER A 27 -3.27 0.11 8.88
N ALA A 28 -2.57 0.82 9.77
CA ALA A 28 -2.59 0.55 11.21
C ALA A 28 -3.99 0.76 11.82
N LYS A 29 -4.70 1.81 11.42
CA LYS A 29 -6.10 2.03 11.85
C LYS A 29 -7.01 0.89 11.38
N ILE A 30 -6.86 0.45 10.13
CA ILE A 30 -7.58 -0.72 9.60
C ILE A 30 -7.27 -1.98 10.43
N ALA A 31 -6.02 -2.16 10.89
CA ALA A 31 -5.65 -3.29 11.74
C ALA A 31 -6.45 -3.31 13.05
N GLN A 32 -6.65 -2.15 13.69
CA GLN A 32 -7.43 -2.02 14.92
C GLN A 32 -8.90 -2.43 14.69
N VAL A 33 -9.52 -1.85 13.66
CA VAL A 33 -10.91 -2.20 13.25
C VAL A 33 -11.04 -3.69 12.96
N LYS A 34 -10.08 -4.30 12.25
CA LYS A 34 -10.13 -5.74 11.96
C LYS A 34 -10.07 -6.58 13.23
N VAL A 35 -9.28 -6.19 14.24
CA VAL A 35 -9.23 -6.91 15.53
C VAL A 35 -10.54 -6.76 16.29
N GLU A 36 -11.06 -5.54 16.40
CA GLU A 36 -12.32 -5.23 17.09
C GLU A 36 -13.50 -6.02 16.52
N HIS A 37 -13.53 -6.17 15.20
CA HIS A 37 -14.59 -6.87 14.47
C HIS A 37 -14.23 -8.32 14.06
N GLN A 38 -13.10 -8.86 14.53
CA GLN A 38 -12.65 -10.23 14.24
C GLN A 38 -12.55 -10.55 12.72
N LEU A 39 -12.17 -9.55 11.92
CA LEU A 39 -12.03 -9.66 10.47
C LEU A 39 -10.65 -10.20 10.06
N SER A 40 -10.60 -10.92 8.95
CA SER A 40 -9.36 -11.42 8.35
C SER A 40 -8.43 -10.29 7.88
N LEU A 41 -7.12 -10.51 7.99
CA LEU A 41 -6.11 -9.63 7.40
C LEU A 41 -6.18 -9.58 5.88
N THR A 42 -6.58 -10.68 5.24
CA THR A 42 -6.70 -10.78 3.78
C THR A 42 -8.15 -10.65 3.36
N ASN A 43 -8.41 -9.78 2.38
CA ASN A 43 -9.67 -9.71 1.65
C ASN A 43 -9.36 -9.65 0.16
N VAL A 44 -9.37 -10.82 -0.49
CA VAL A 44 -8.95 -10.97 -1.89
C VAL A 44 -9.81 -10.13 -2.83
N GLY A 45 -11.14 -10.10 -2.62
CA GLY A 45 -12.04 -9.29 -3.45
C GLY A 45 -11.70 -7.80 -3.37
N ARG A 46 -11.52 -7.28 -2.15
CA ARG A 46 -11.14 -5.87 -1.96
C ARG A 46 -9.76 -5.55 -2.55
N GLU A 47 -8.80 -6.46 -2.43
CA GLU A 47 -7.46 -6.31 -3.00
C GLU A 47 -7.53 -6.24 -4.54
N GLN A 48 -8.31 -7.11 -5.18
CA GLN A 48 -8.54 -7.08 -6.62
C GLN A 48 -9.23 -5.80 -7.08
N GLU A 49 -10.25 -5.32 -6.35
CA GLU A 49 -10.95 -4.06 -6.66
C GLU A 49 -10.01 -2.85 -6.64
N VAL A 50 -9.13 -2.75 -5.63
CA VAL A 50 -8.15 -1.65 -5.57
C VAL A 50 -7.20 -1.73 -6.78
N ILE A 51 -6.66 -2.90 -7.10
CA ILE A 51 -5.75 -3.03 -8.25
C ILE A 51 -6.47 -2.61 -9.53
N ALA A 52 -7.68 -3.12 -9.76
CA ALA A 52 -8.47 -2.80 -10.94
C ALA A 52 -8.77 -1.31 -11.04
N SER A 53 -9.15 -0.66 -9.92
CA SER A 53 -9.45 0.77 -9.93
C SER A 53 -8.23 1.63 -10.24
N GLN A 54 -7.04 1.24 -9.75
CA GLN A 54 -5.81 1.99 -10.00
C GLN A 54 -5.29 1.78 -11.42
N VAL A 55 -5.37 0.55 -11.94
CA VAL A 55 -5.01 0.24 -13.34
C VAL A 55 -5.93 0.99 -14.31
N ALA A 56 -7.22 1.11 -14.02
CA ALA A 56 -8.17 1.85 -14.86
C ALA A 56 -7.89 3.36 -14.97
N GLN A 57 -7.06 3.92 -14.07
CA GLN A 57 -6.66 5.34 -14.13
C GLN A 57 -5.42 5.59 -15.01
N LEU A 58 -4.75 4.53 -15.49
CA LEU A 58 -3.60 4.68 -16.36
C LEU A 58 -4.00 5.33 -17.69
N LYS A 59 -3.26 6.37 -18.09
CA LYS A 59 -3.34 6.94 -19.44
C LYS A 59 -2.64 6.04 -20.47
N ASP A 60 -1.54 5.41 -20.05
CA ASP A 60 -0.80 4.45 -20.84
C ASP A 60 -1.09 3.03 -20.35
N ALA A 61 -1.91 2.31 -21.12
CA ALA A 61 -2.33 0.96 -20.79
C ALA A 61 -1.17 -0.06 -20.80
N THR A 62 -0.04 0.25 -21.44
CA THR A 62 1.13 -0.65 -21.45
C THR A 62 1.77 -0.79 -20.07
N LEU A 63 1.51 0.17 -19.17
CA LEU A 63 2.00 0.15 -17.78
C LEU A 63 1.16 -0.75 -16.85
N ALA A 64 0.03 -1.28 -17.30
CA ALA A 64 -0.91 -2.02 -16.45
C ALA A 64 -0.30 -3.25 -15.73
N PRO A 65 0.54 -4.09 -16.37
CA PRO A 65 1.17 -5.22 -15.69
C PRO A 65 2.08 -4.76 -14.53
N TYR A 66 2.87 -3.71 -14.77
CA TYR A 66 3.81 -3.16 -13.78
C TYR A 66 3.07 -2.52 -12.60
N LEU A 67 2.01 -1.75 -12.86
CA LEU A 67 1.21 -1.15 -11.79
C LEU A 67 0.47 -2.21 -10.96
N THR A 68 0.04 -3.29 -11.61
CA THR A 68 -0.59 -4.43 -10.93
C THR A 68 0.36 -5.06 -9.91
N ASP A 69 1.60 -5.34 -10.31
CA ASP A 69 2.59 -5.93 -9.41
C ASP A 69 2.99 -4.97 -8.28
N PHE A 70 3.15 -3.68 -8.59
CA PHE A 70 3.37 -2.67 -7.55
C PHE A 70 2.28 -2.67 -6.48
N TYR A 71 1.00 -2.70 -6.84
CA TYR A 71 -0.08 -2.71 -5.85
C TYR A 71 -0.18 -4.03 -5.08
N ARG A 72 0.15 -5.17 -5.68
CA ARG A 72 0.26 -6.44 -4.96
C ARG A 72 1.31 -6.37 -3.86
N ASP A 73 2.49 -5.82 -4.17
CA ASP A 73 3.57 -5.65 -3.20
C ASP A 73 3.19 -4.65 -2.11
N VAL A 74 2.60 -3.51 -2.48
CA VAL A 74 2.09 -2.54 -1.52
C VAL A 74 1.08 -3.19 -0.58
N MET A 75 0.14 -4.01 -1.08
CA MET A 75 -0.82 -4.74 -0.24
C MET A 75 -0.17 -5.76 0.67
N LEU A 76 0.82 -6.51 0.17
CA LEU A 76 1.59 -7.46 0.97
C LEU A 76 2.28 -6.75 2.14
N ILE A 77 3.00 -5.66 1.88
CA ILE A 77 3.68 -4.84 2.89
C ILE A 77 2.67 -4.30 3.91
N SER A 78 1.50 -3.86 3.44
CA SER A 78 0.41 -3.39 4.32
C SER A 78 -0.05 -4.46 5.29
N LYS A 79 -0.24 -5.69 4.81
CA LYS A 79 -0.68 -6.82 5.63
C LYS A 79 0.38 -7.21 6.65
N GLN A 80 1.66 -7.16 6.26
CA GLN A 80 2.78 -7.37 7.19
C GLN A 80 2.79 -6.30 8.29
N TYR A 81 2.61 -5.03 7.92
CA TYR A 81 2.52 -3.94 8.89
C TYR A 81 1.32 -4.09 9.82
N GLN A 82 0.13 -4.40 9.28
CA GLN A 82 -1.07 -4.71 10.07
C GLN A 82 -0.81 -5.86 11.05
N ALA A 83 -0.23 -6.96 10.61
CA ALA A 83 0.10 -8.10 11.47
C ALA A 83 1.05 -7.71 12.60
N LYS A 84 2.07 -6.88 12.32
CA LYS A 84 2.97 -6.34 13.35
C LYS A 84 2.21 -5.46 14.36
N THR A 85 1.34 -4.58 13.88
CA THR A 85 0.51 -3.72 14.74
C THR A 85 -0.38 -4.57 15.66
N ILE A 86 -1.07 -5.59 15.12
CA ILE A 86 -1.93 -6.49 15.90
C ILE A 86 -1.14 -7.23 16.98
N LYS A 87 0.05 -7.74 16.66
CA LYS A 87 0.93 -8.38 17.66
C LYS A 87 1.31 -7.43 18.79
N GLY A 88 1.60 -6.16 18.47
CA GLY A 88 1.91 -5.12 19.46
C GLY A 88 0.74 -4.81 20.39
N LEU A 89 -0.49 -4.79 19.88
CA LEU A 89 -1.71 -4.59 20.69
C LEU A 89 -1.92 -5.68 21.76
N GLY A 90 -1.48 -6.91 21.48
CA GLY A 90 -1.57 -8.03 22.42
C GLY A 90 -0.53 -8.02 23.56
N GLN A 91 0.52 -7.21 23.44
CA GLN A 91 1.60 -7.09 24.44
C GLN A 91 1.38 -5.95 25.46
N THR A 92 0.26 -5.22 25.34
CA THR A 92 -0.11 -4.11 26.23
C THR A 92 -1.08 -4.54 27.35
N LYS A 93 -1.19 -5.85 27.62
CA LYS A 93 -1.97 -6.42 28.73
C LYS A 93 -1.06 -6.97 29.81
#